data_AF-A0A923TFJ6-F1
#
_entry.id   AF-A0A923TFJ6-F1
#
_cell.length_a   1.000
_cell.length_b   1.000
_cell.length_c   1.000
_cell.angle_alpha   90.00
_cell.angle_beta   90.00
_cell.angle_gamma   90.00
#
_symmetry.space_group_name_H-M   'P 1'
#
loop_
_entity.id
_entity.type
_entity.pdbx_description
1 polymer ?
#
loop_
_entity_poly.entity_id
_entity_poly.type
_entity_poly.pdbx_seq_one_letter_code
_entity_poly.pdbx_strand_id
1 'polypeptide(L)' 'MYLNSVSIEFYNAKTGALLTRGEFKNSAFHGFPDAGEVVKSIMDEMFTKLAIGKP' A
#
# COMPACT_ATOMS: atom_id res chain seq x y z
N MET A 1 11.67 -13.41 -8.14
CA MET A 1 11.15 -12.23 -8.89
C MET A 1 11.29 -11.03 -7.99
N TYR A 2 11.72 -9.89 -8.51
CA TYR A 2 11.79 -8.64 -7.73
C TYR A 2 10.52 -7.82 -7.97
N LEU A 3 10.01 -7.15 -6.93
CA LEU A 3 8.83 -6.30 -7.05
C LEU A 3 9.22 -4.98 -7.72
N ASN A 4 8.76 -4.76 -8.95
CA ASN A 4 9.01 -3.51 -9.67
C ASN A 4 8.09 -2.38 -9.21
N SER A 5 6.80 -2.67 -9.10
CA SER A 5 5.80 -1.74 -8.61
C SER A 5 4.58 -2.48 -8.08
N VAL A 6 3.85 -1.85 -7.17
CA VAL A 6 2.56 -2.32 -6.66
C VAL A 6 1.69 -1.11 -6.31
N SER A 7 0.40 -1.21 -6.60
CA SER A 7 -0.63 -0.26 -6.18
C SER A 7 -1.75 -1.04 -5.51
N ILE A 8 -2.13 -0.63 -4.30
CA ILE A 8 -3.18 -1.25 -3.50
C ILE A 8 -4.19 -0.17 -3.16
N GLU A 9 -5.46 -0.44 -3.44
CA GLU A 9 -6.57 0.49 -3.20
C GLU A 9 -7.66 -0.21 -2.41
N PHE A 10 -8.11 0.41 -1.33
CA PHE A 10 -9.23 -0.07 -0.54
C PHE A 10 -10.44 0.82 -0.73
N TYR A 11 -11.57 0.19 -0.99
CA TYR A 11 -12.84 0.86 -1.24
C TYR A 11 -13.88 0.46 -0.20
N ASN A 12 -14.79 1.37 0.10
CA ASN A 12 -16.00 1.06 0.83
C ASN A 12 -16.92 0.24 -0.08
N ALA A 13 -17.20 -1.02 0.29
CA ALA A 13 -18.01 -1.92 -0.52
C ALA A 13 -19.45 -1.45 -0.76
N LYS A 14 -20.00 -0.57 0.09
CA LYS A 14 -21.37 -0.07 -0.03
C LYS A 14 -21.47 1.18 -0.91
N THR A 15 -20.50 2.08 -0.80
CA THR A 15 -20.56 3.39 -1.46
C THR A 15 -19.63 3.52 -2.67
N GLY A 16 -18.69 2.59 -2.84
CA GLY A 16 -17.63 2.68 -3.84
C GLY A 16 -16.58 3.76 -3.52
N ALA A 17 -16.65 4.40 -2.35
CA ALA A 17 -15.71 5.45 -1.98
C ALA A 17 -14.32 4.87 -1.70
N LEU A 18 -13.26 5.51 -2.24
CA LEU A 18 -11.88 5.18 -1.90
C LEU A 18 -11.63 5.51 -0.42
N LEU A 19 -11.20 4.51 0.34
CA LEU A 19 -10.86 4.63 1.76
C LEU A 19 -9.39 5.01 1.92
N THR A 20 -8.50 4.33 1.20
CA THR A 20 -7.06 4.55 1.25
C THR A 20 -6.39 3.89 0.04
N ARG A 21 -5.21 4.41 -0.32
CA ARG A 21 -4.37 3.92 -1.41
C ARG A 21 -2.92 3.92 -0.97
N GLY A 22 -2.21 2.86 -1.33
CA GLY A 22 -0.78 2.69 -1.10
C GLY A 22 -0.10 2.30 -2.40
N GLU A 23 1.03 2.95 -2.69
CA GLU A 23 1.80 2.71 -3.91
C GLU A 23 3.27 2.54 -3.58
N PHE A 24 3.89 1.63 -4.31
CA PHE A 24 5.33 1.49 -4.34
C PHE A 24 5.81 1.36 -5.77
N LYS A 25 6.90 2.07 -6.07
CA LYS A 25 7.62 1.98 -7.32
C LYS A 25 9.09 1.87 -6.98
N ASN A 26 9.68 0.73 -7.32
CA ASN A 26 11.09 0.51 -7.07
C ASN A 26 11.92 1.48 -7.91
N SER A 27 13.00 2.02 -7.33
CA SER A 27 13.98 2.78 -8.08
C SER A 27 15.13 1.85 -8.49
N ALA A 28 15.59 1.95 -9.74
CA ALA A 28 16.66 1.09 -10.26
C ALA A 28 18.01 1.25 -9.51
N PHE A 29 18.14 2.27 -8.66
CA PHE A 29 19.38 2.62 -7.98
C PHE A 29 19.49 2.14 -6.52
N HIS A 30 18.42 1.63 -5.90
CA HIS A 30 18.38 1.40 -4.43
C HIS A 30 18.10 -0.05 -4.00
N GLY A 31 18.28 -1.02 -4.89
CA GLY A 31 18.25 -2.45 -4.58
C GLY A 31 16.95 -3.16 -4.97
N PHE A 32 16.90 -4.46 -4.68
CA PHE A 32 15.76 -5.34 -4.96
C PHE A 32 15.10 -5.70 -3.63
N PRO A 33 14.19 -4.86 -3.10
CA PRO A 33 13.54 -5.13 -1.83
C PRO A 33 12.69 -6.39 -1.92
N ASP A 34 12.55 -7.08 -0.79
CA ASP A 34 11.67 -8.24 -0.70
C ASP A 34 10.22 -7.82 -0.92
N ALA A 35 9.52 -8.54 -1.79
CA ALA A 35 8.15 -8.20 -2.17
C ALA A 35 7.18 -8.27 -0.98
N GLY A 36 7.39 -9.23 -0.07
CA GLY A 36 6.56 -9.40 1.11
C GLY A 36 6.73 -8.26 2.10
N GLU A 37 7.97 -7.83 2.34
CA GLU A 37 8.25 -6.68 3.21
C GLU A 37 7.67 -5.37 2.66
N VAL A 38 7.80 -5.13 1.35
CA VAL A 38 7.22 -3.93 0.72
C VAL A 38 5.71 -3.91 0.86
N VAL A 39 5.03 -5.01 0.53
CA VAL A 39 3.57 -5.08 0.65
C VAL A 39 3.12 -4.94 2.10
N LYS A 40 3.83 -5.55 3.05
CA LYS A 40 3.54 -5.41 4.48
C LYS A 40 3.64 -3.94 4.92
N SER A 41 4.71 -3.24 4.55
CA SER A 41 4.90 -1.82 4.89
C SER A 41 3.78 -0.94 4.33
N ILE A 42 3.39 -1.16 3.06
CA ILE A 42 2.30 -0.42 2.42
C ILE A 42 0.99 -0.65 3.17
N MET A 43 0.69 -1.91 3.52
CA MET A 43 -0.52 -2.28 4.25
C MET A 43 -0.53 -1.67 5.66
N ASP A 44 0.58 -1.73 6.39
CA ASP A 44 0.69 -1.16 7.73
C ASP A 44 0.40 0.35 7.70
N GLU A 45 0.98 1.09 6.76
CA GLU A 45 0.69 2.51 6.55
C GLU A 45 -0.78 2.78 6.20
N MET A 46 -1.36 1.97 5.32
CA MET A 46 -2.76 2.08 4.93
C MET A 46 -3.69 1.86 6.13
N PHE A 47 -3.43 0.85 6.96
CA PHE A 47 -4.21 0.58 8.16
C PHE A 47 -4.05 1.66 9.23
N THR A 48 -2.85 2.21 9.43
CA THR A 48 -2.64 3.35 10.32
C THR A 48 -3.46 4.57 9.88
N LYS A 49 -3.46 4.90 8.58
CA LYS A 49 -4.28 5.99 8.03
C LYS A 49 -5.78 5.77 8.28
N LEU A 50 -6.25 4.54 8.13
CA LEU A 50 -7.65 4.18 8.41
C LEU A 50 -8.00 4.22 9.90
N ALA A 51 -7.07 3.83 10.78
CA ALA A 51 -7.28 3.87 12.23
C ALA A 51 -7.34 5.29 12.78
N ILE A 52 -6.53 6.21 12.22
CA ILE A 52 -6.56 7.64 12.57
C ILE A 52 -7.84 8.33 12.03
N GLY A 53 -8.49 7.76 11.02
CA GLY A 53 -9.72 8.27 10.41
C GLY A 53 -11.02 7.84 11.11
N LYS A 54 -10.97 7.12 12.23
CA LYS A 54 -12.18 6.69 12.96
C LYS A 54 -12.45 7.68 14.12
N PRO A 55 -13.61 8.39 14.12
CA PRO A 55 -14.02 9.20 15.27
C PRO A 55 -14.33 8.34 16.50
#